data_AF-A0A4J2FGX8-F1
#
_entry.id   AF-A0A4J2FGX8-F1
#
_cell.length_a   1.000
_cell.length_b   1.000
_cell.length_c   1.000
_cell.angle_alpha   90.00
_cell.angle_beta   90.00
_cell.angle_gamma   90.00
#
_symmetry.space_group_name_H-M   'P 1'
#
loop_
_entity.id
_entity.type
_entity.pdbx_description
1 polymer ?
#
loop_
_entity_poly.entity_id
_entity_poly.type
_entity_poly.pdbx_seq_one_letter_code
_entity_poly.pdbx_strand_id
1 'polypeptide(L)'
;MKIKKIFNNNVVLSEMKGKEIIVMGRGLAFGKKVDEELDENKIDKRYILSQNHREVFFEIPAELLEVADKAISFAKCKLDNTIKDTAFLSLADHMYGVEQRIRDGFFMKNFLMWDIKRFFPKEYEAGLMLMSF
;
A
#
# COMPACT_ATOMS: atom_id res chain seq x y z
N MET A 1 3.52 11.48 17.78
CA MET A 1 4.40 10.80 16.80
C MET A 1 5.01 11.84 15.85
N LYS A 2 6.27 11.72 15.39
CA LYS A 2 6.93 12.77 14.54
C LYS A 2 7.13 12.35 13.09
N ILE A 3 7.02 13.31 12.16
CA ILE A 3 7.25 13.11 10.73
C ILE A 3 8.74 12.92 10.45
N LYS A 4 9.13 11.78 9.87
CA LYS A 4 10.50 11.56 9.35
C LYS A 4 10.64 11.93 7.87
N LYS A 5 9.62 11.67 7.07
CA LYS A 5 9.58 11.99 5.63
C LYS A 5 8.13 12.22 5.21
N ILE A 6 7.92 13.18 4.32
CA ILE A 6 6.62 13.43 3.69
C ILE A 6 6.69 12.90 2.27
N PHE A 7 5.77 12.00 1.90
CA PHE A 7 5.64 11.55 0.51
C PHE A 7 4.65 12.43 -0.23
N ASN A 8 3.49 12.68 0.38
CA ASN A 8 2.51 13.66 -0.07
C ASN A 8 1.66 14.13 1.14
N ASN A 9 0.56 14.86 0.89
CA ASN A 9 -0.31 15.36 1.96
C ASN A 9 -1.00 14.27 2.79
N ASN A 10 -1.07 13.03 2.30
CA ASN A 10 -1.80 11.94 2.93
C ASN A 10 -0.90 10.84 3.48
N VAL A 11 0.35 10.75 3.02
CA VAL A 11 1.26 9.65 3.30
C VAL A 11 2.59 10.17 3.83
N VAL A 12 2.98 9.68 5.01
CA VAL A 12 4.24 10.05 5.67
C VAL A 12 4.97 8.83 6.23
N LEU A 13 6.28 8.93 6.31
CA LEU A 13 7.12 8.05 7.12
C LEU A 13 7.22 8.61 8.53
N SER A 14 7.12 7.72 9.50
CA SER A 14 7.27 8.04 10.91
C SER A 14 7.95 6.87 11.65
N GLU A 15 8.13 7.00 12.96
CA GLU A 15 8.61 5.94 13.83
C GLU A 15 7.69 5.75 15.03
N MET A 16 7.45 4.48 15.38
CA MET A 16 6.74 4.08 16.59
C MET A 16 7.47 2.92 17.25
N LYS A 17 7.87 3.09 18.52
CA LYS A 17 8.59 2.08 19.32
C LYS A 17 9.86 1.56 18.61
N GLY A 18 10.65 2.45 18.00
CA GLY A 18 11.87 2.09 17.27
C GLY A 18 11.66 1.38 15.94
N LYS A 19 10.42 1.28 15.45
CA LYS A 19 10.11 0.73 14.13
C LYS A 19 9.59 1.82 13.22
N GLU A 20 10.09 1.83 12.00
CA GLU A 20 9.55 2.72 10.98
C GLU A 20 8.18 2.27 10.53
N ILE A 21 7.29 3.25 10.38
CA ILE A 21 5.92 3.03 9.98
C ILE A 21 5.51 4.04 8.92
N ILE A 22 4.65 3.59 8.03
CA ILE A 22 3.92 4.43 7.10
C ILE A 22 2.60 4.80 7.75
N VAL A 23 2.35 6.10 7.79
CA VAL A 23 1.14 6.65 8.38
C VAL A 23 0.35 7.27 7.25
N MET A 24 -0.91 6.86 7.15
CA MET A 24 -1.82 7.32 6.12
C MET A 24 -3.01 7.99 6.76
N GLY A 25 -3.44 9.10 6.16
CA GLY A 25 -4.61 9.83 6.62
C GLY A 25 -4.89 11.06 5.77
N ARG A 26 -6.16 11.37 5.53
CA ARG A 26 -6.54 12.47 4.64
C ARG A 26 -6.01 13.82 5.17
N GLY A 27 -5.12 14.46 4.40
CA GLY A 27 -4.54 15.76 4.76
C GLY A 27 -3.69 15.73 6.04
N LEU A 28 -3.18 14.55 6.41
CA LEU A 28 -2.35 14.32 7.59
C LEU A 28 -1.10 15.23 7.63
N ALA A 29 -0.48 15.45 6.47
CA ALA A 29 0.73 16.25 6.30
C ALA A 29 0.47 17.63 5.65
N PHE A 30 -0.79 18.00 5.44
CA PHE A 30 -1.12 19.29 4.82
C PHE A 30 -0.62 20.45 5.69
N GLY A 31 0.30 21.26 5.15
CA GLY A 31 0.92 22.37 5.85
C GLY A 31 1.94 21.98 6.93
N LYS A 32 2.33 20.70 6.99
CA LYS A 32 3.31 20.17 7.96
C LYS A 32 4.71 20.09 7.35
N LYS A 33 5.72 19.99 8.22
CA LYS A 33 7.13 19.78 7.85
C LYS A 33 7.71 18.55 8.53
N VAL A 34 8.85 18.09 8.02
CA VAL A 34 9.67 17.06 8.69
C VAL A 34 10.00 17.51 10.11
N ASP A 35 10.09 16.56 11.03
CA ASP A 35 10.28 16.71 12.49
C ASP A 35 9.11 17.29 13.28
N GLU A 36 8.04 17.74 12.62
CA GLU A 36 6.80 18.15 13.30
C GLU A 36 5.97 16.95 13.79
N GLU A 37 5.12 17.20 14.78
CA GLU A 37 4.20 16.18 15.30
C GLU A 37 2.98 15.99 14.39
N LEU A 38 2.64 14.71 14.24
CA LEU A 38 1.41 14.23 13.61
C LEU A 38 0.25 14.34 14.60
N ASP A 39 -0.86 14.89 14.11
CA ASP A 39 -2.13 14.87 14.81
C ASP A 39 -2.71 13.45 14.75
N GLU A 40 -2.79 12.79 15.90
CA GLU A 40 -3.26 11.41 16.00
C GLU A 40 -4.71 11.24 15.52
N ASN A 41 -5.52 12.31 15.53
CA ASN A 41 -6.91 12.27 15.05
C ASN A 41 -7.03 12.24 13.51
N LYS A 42 -5.96 12.62 12.80
CA LYS A 42 -5.90 12.57 11.34
C LYS A 42 -5.35 11.26 10.80
N ILE A 43 -4.96 10.32 11.68
CA ILE A 43 -4.37 9.05 11.28
C ILE A 43 -5.49 8.06 11.03
N ASP A 44 -5.63 7.63 9.78
CA ASP A 44 -6.55 6.57 9.42
C ASP A 44 -5.89 5.19 9.63
N LYS A 45 -4.62 5.06 9.22
CA LYS A 45 -3.91 3.77 9.23
C LYS A 45 -2.41 3.87 9.48
N ARG A 46 -1.85 2.75 9.94
CA ARG A 46 -0.41 2.57 10.19
C ARG A 46 0.05 1.24 9.61
N TYR A 47 1.13 1.26 8.84
CA TYR A 47 1.75 0.06 8.28
C TYR A 47 3.20 -0.02 8.74
N ILE A 48 3.60 -1.16 9.31
CA ILE A 48 4.98 -1.35 9.77
C ILE A 48 5.87 -1.67 8.57
N LEU A 49 6.93 -0.90 8.39
CA LEU A 49 7.98 -1.22 7.44
C LEU A 49 8.93 -2.23 8.06
N SER A 50 9.11 -3.37 7.39
CA SER A 50 10.20 -4.27 7.71
C SER A 50 11.52 -3.70 7.19
N GLN A 51 12.63 -3.89 7.91
CA GLN A 51 13.93 -3.32 7.55
C GLN A 51 14.39 -3.70 6.13
N ASN A 52 14.03 -4.91 5.66
CA ASN A 52 14.46 -5.43 4.37
C ASN A 52 13.76 -4.78 3.15
N HIS A 53 12.68 -4.04 3.35
CA HIS A 53 11.86 -3.49 2.25
C HIS A 53 11.85 -1.96 2.21
N ARG A 54 12.72 -1.33 3.00
CA ARG A 54 12.72 0.11 3.22
C ARG A 54 13.09 0.91 1.96
N GLU A 55 14.12 0.48 1.24
CA GLU A 55 14.64 1.18 0.07
C GLU A 55 13.64 1.13 -1.09
N VAL A 56 13.15 -0.06 -1.41
CA VAL A 56 12.10 -0.29 -2.42
C VAL A 56 10.89 0.60 -2.15
N PHE A 57 10.48 0.71 -0.89
CA PHE A 57 9.33 1.54 -0.53
C PHE A 57 9.51 3.02 -0.85
N PHE A 58 10.74 3.56 -0.73
CA PHE A 58 10.99 4.95 -1.03
C PHE A 58 10.95 5.29 -2.51
N GLU A 59 11.01 4.29 -3.38
CA GLU A 59 10.86 4.43 -4.83
C GLU A 59 9.40 4.36 -5.29
N ILE A 60 8.52 3.78 -4.47
CA ILE A 60 7.11 3.64 -4.82
C ILE A 60 6.42 5.02 -4.75
N PRO A 61 5.72 5.45 -5.82
CA PRO A 61 4.93 6.68 -5.81
C PRO A 61 3.86 6.69 -4.72
N ALA A 62 3.66 7.84 -4.07
CA ALA A 62 2.72 7.99 -2.96
C ALA A 62 1.28 7.66 -3.37
N GLU A 63 0.92 8.01 -4.61
CA GLU A 63 -0.37 7.71 -5.22
C GLU A 63 -0.62 6.19 -5.28
N LEU A 64 0.42 5.42 -5.58
CA LEU A 64 0.32 3.97 -5.65
C LEU A 64 0.18 3.34 -4.27
N LEU A 65 0.80 3.93 -3.24
CA LEU A 65 0.58 3.55 -1.84
C LEU A 65 -0.88 3.78 -1.45
N GLU A 66 -1.47 4.91 -1.82
CA GLU A 66 -2.89 5.19 -1.57
C GLU A 66 -3.81 4.20 -2.30
N VAL A 67 -3.49 3.82 -3.54
CA VAL A 67 -4.27 2.81 -4.27
C VAL A 67 -4.13 1.44 -3.61
N ALA A 68 -2.92 1.03 -3.21
CA ALA A 68 -2.69 -0.22 -2.49
C ALA A 68 -3.46 -0.26 -1.16
N ASP A 69 -3.49 0.85 -0.42
CA ASP A 69 -4.28 0.97 0.81
C ASP A 69 -5.78 0.76 0.55
N LYS A 70 -6.33 1.46 -0.46
CA LYS A 70 -7.73 1.29 -0.88
C LYS A 70 -8.02 -0.16 -1.28
N ALA A 71 -7.09 -0.77 -2.03
CA ALA A 71 -7.23 -2.13 -2.50
C ALA A 71 -7.25 -3.16 -1.35
N ILE A 72 -6.33 -3.05 -0.39
CA ILE A 72 -6.31 -3.90 0.80
C ILE A 72 -7.57 -3.71 1.64
N SER A 73 -8.05 -2.48 1.79
CA SER A 73 -9.29 -2.19 2.54
C SER A 73 -10.49 -2.86 1.92
N PHE A 74 -10.63 -2.72 0.60
CA PHE A 74 -11.69 -3.35 -0.15
C PHE A 74 -11.60 -4.88 -0.04
N ALA A 75 -10.42 -5.44 -0.24
CA ALA A 75 -10.20 -6.88 -0.16
C ALA A 75 -10.48 -7.43 1.25
N LYS A 76 -10.10 -6.72 2.32
CA LYS A 76 -10.47 -7.08 3.70
C LYS A 76 -11.97 -7.10 3.92
N CYS A 77 -12.71 -6.14 3.35
CA CYS A 77 -14.17 -6.11 3.45
C CYS A 77 -14.82 -7.29 2.68
N LYS A 78 -14.32 -7.62 1.49
CA LYS A 78 -14.88 -8.68 0.64
C LYS A 78 -14.48 -10.11 1.07
N LEU A 79 -13.33 -10.26 1.74
CA LEU A 79 -12.73 -11.55 2.11
C LEU A 79 -12.72 -11.79 3.62
N ASP A 80 -13.72 -11.24 4.33
CA ASP A 80 -13.96 -11.46 5.77
C ASP A 80 -12.73 -11.20 6.65
N ASN A 81 -11.96 -10.16 6.32
CA ASN A 81 -10.79 -9.67 7.05
C ASN A 81 -9.66 -10.69 7.24
N THR A 82 -9.53 -11.67 6.35
CA THR A 82 -8.46 -12.69 6.37
C THR A 82 -7.08 -12.16 5.97
N ILE A 83 -7.01 -10.95 5.41
CA ILE A 83 -5.78 -10.35 4.89
C ILE A 83 -4.95 -9.71 6.01
N LYS A 84 -3.68 -10.12 6.09
CA LYS A 84 -2.70 -9.55 7.02
C LYS A 84 -2.25 -8.16 6.57
N ASP A 85 -1.91 -7.28 7.52
CA ASP A 85 -1.41 -5.92 7.23
C ASP A 85 -0.11 -5.90 6.42
N THR A 86 0.68 -6.98 6.48
CA THR A 86 1.88 -7.15 5.65
C THR A 86 1.57 -7.18 4.16
N ALA A 87 0.33 -7.50 3.76
CA ALA A 87 -0.08 -7.52 2.36
C ALA A 87 -0.08 -6.13 1.71
N PHE A 88 -0.20 -5.05 2.48
CA PHE A 88 -0.11 -3.68 1.95
C PHE A 88 1.21 -3.44 1.23
N LEU A 89 2.32 -3.78 1.90
CA LEU A 89 3.65 -3.55 1.35
C LEU A 89 3.91 -4.41 0.11
N SER A 90 3.52 -5.68 0.17
CA SER A 90 3.65 -6.60 -0.96
C SER A 90 2.78 -6.19 -2.16
N LEU A 91 1.57 -5.67 -1.92
CA LEU A 91 0.69 -5.22 -3.00
C LEU A 91 1.21 -3.93 -3.63
N ALA A 92 1.65 -2.96 -2.83
CA ALA A 92 2.23 -1.72 -3.32
C ALA A 92 3.45 -1.98 -4.22
N ASP A 93 4.37 -2.83 -3.76
CA ASP A 93 5.55 -3.24 -4.53
C ASP A 93 5.16 -3.98 -5.82
N HIS A 94 4.20 -4.91 -5.74
CA HIS A 94 3.72 -5.63 -6.91
C HIS A 94 3.12 -4.69 -7.97
N MET A 95 2.28 -3.74 -7.54
CA MET A 95 1.69 -2.74 -8.43
C MET A 95 2.76 -1.86 -9.07
N TYR A 96 3.78 -1.46 -8.31
CA TYR A 96 4.87 -0.63 -8.83
C TYR A 96 5.64 -1.39 -9.90
N GLY A 97 5.99 -2.66 -9.64
CA GLY A 97 6.63 -3.52 -10.64
C GLY A 97 5.78 -3.77 -11.87
N VAL A 98 4.45 -3.87 -11.74
CA VAL A 98 3.53 -3.95 -12.90
C VAL A 98 3.57 -2.66 -13.71
N GLU A 99 3.51 -1.50 -13.08
CA GLU A 99 3.57 -0.20 -13.75
C GLU A 99 4.87 -0.03 -14.55
N GLN A 100 6.02 -0.37 -13.94
CA GLN A 100 7.32 -0.31 -14.62
C GLN A 100 7.35 -1.23 -15.86
N ARG A 101 6.89 -2.48 -15.72
CA ARG A 101 6.84 -3.41 -16.87
C ARG A 101 5.95 -2.92 -18.00
N ILE A 102 4.79 -2.34 -17.68
CA ILE A 102 3.89 -1.77 -18.69
C ILE A 102 4.57 -0.62 -19.42
N ARG A 103 5.25 0.27 -18.69
CA ARG A 103 6.00 1.40 -19.25
C ARG A 103 7.10 0.93 -20.22
N ASP A 104 7.74 -0.18 -19.90
CA ASP A 104 8.78 -0.81 -20.72
C ASP A 104 8.23 -1.69 -21.86
N GLY A 105 6.91 -1.80 -22.00
CA GLY A 105 6.26 -2.61 -23.04
C GLY A 105 6.31 -4.12 -22.79
N PHE A 106 6.63 -4.56 -21.56
CA PHE A 106 6.64 -5.97 -21.18
C PHE A 106 5.25 -6.46 -20.77
N PHE A 107 4.69 -7.38 -21.57
CA PHE A 107 3.44 -8.08 -21.25
C PHE A 107 3.72 -9.51 -20.80
N MET A 108 3.19 -9.88 -19.63
CA MET A 108 3.30 -11.25 -19.09
C MET A 108 1.94 -11.95 -19.11
N LYS A 109 1.90 -13.15 -19.66
CA LYS A 109 0.74 -14.04 -19.56
C LYS A 109 0.74 -14.72 -18.19
N ASN A 110 -0.40 -14.71 -17.51
CA ASN A 110 -0.58 -15.51 -16.30
C ASN A 110 -0.99 -16.95 -16.68
N PHE A 111 -0.04 -17.88 -16.62
CA PHE A 111 -0.27 -19.29 -16.96
C PHE A 111 -1.13 -20.05 -15.93
N LEU A 112 -1.22 -19.55 -14.70
CA LEU A 112 -1.98 -20.16 -13.60
C LEU A 112 -3.40 -19.61 -13.47
N MET A 113 -3.84 -18.79 -14.44
CA MET A 113 -5.11 -18.09 -14.37
C MET A 113 -6.31 -19.03 -14.18
N TRP A 114 -6.30 -20.20 -14.83
CA TRP A 114 -7.36 -21.20 -14.66
C TRP A 114 -7.40 -21.79 -13.24
N ASP A 115 -6.23 -22.13 -12.70
CA ASP A 115 -6.11 -22.67 -11.35
C ASP A 115 -6.51 -21.62 -10.29
N ILE A 116 -6.08 -20.37 -10.46
CA ILE A 116 -6.45 -19.27 -9.56
C ILE A 116 -7.98 -19.10 -9.52
N LYS A 117 -8.65 -19.06 -10.68
CA LYS A 117 -10.12 -18.95 -10.75
C LYS A 117 -10.82 -20.13 -10.06
N ARG A 118 -10.26 -21.33 -10.19
CA ARG A 118 -10.84 -22.56 -9.64
C ARG A 118 -10.66 -22.67 -8.14
N PHE A 119 -9.46 -22.41 -7.63
CA PHE A 119 -9.10 -22.63 -6.23
C PHE A 119 -9.34 -21.41 -5.34
N PHE A 120 -9.30 -20.20 -5.90
CA PHE A 120 -9.45 -18.93 -5.18
C PHE A 120 -10.51 -18.02 -5.84
N PRO A 121 -11.76 -18.49 -6.01
CA PRO A 121 -12.78 -17.77 -6.77
C PRO A 121 -13.15 -16.41 -6.14
N LYS A 122 -13.18 -16.32 -4.80
CA LYS A 122 -13.51 -15.08 -4.09
C LYS A 122 -12.40 -14.05 -4.22
N GLU A 123 -11.15 -14.47 -4.07
CA GLU A 123 -9.96 -13.64 -4.21
C GLU A 123 -9.78 -13.17 -5.66
N TYR A 124 -10.08 -14.06 -6.62
CA TYR A 124 -10.08 -13.71 -8.04
C TYR A 124 -11.13 -12.63 -8.36
N GLU A 125 -12.36 -12.77 -7.86
CA GLU A 125 -13.41 -11.74 -8.02
C GLU A 125 -13.02 -10.41 -7.38
N ALA A 126 -12.45 -10.45 -6.16
CA ALA A 126 -11.92 -9.26 -5.50
C ALA A 126 -10.84 -8.58 -6.36
N GLY A 127 -9.88 -9.34 -6.89
CA GLY A 127 -8.83 -8.84 -7.77
C GLY A 127 -9.36 -8.19 -9.06
N LEU A 128 -10.40 -8.77 -9.67
CA LEU A 128 -11.06 -8.17 -10.83
C LEU A 128 -11.68 -6.80 -10.52
N MET A 129 -12.36 -6.68 -9.38
CA MET A 129 -12.96 -5.40 -8.97
C MET A 129 -11.88 -4.34 -8.69
N LEU A 130 -10.75 -4.74 -8.11
CA LEU A 130 -9.63 -3.82 -7.86
C LEU A 130 -9.02 -3.24 -9.13
N MET A 131 -9.06 -3.95 -10.26
CA MET A 131 -8.58 -3.42 -11.55
C MET A 131 -9.49 -2.32 -12.14
N SER A 132 -10.62 -2.02 -11.51
CA SER A 132 -11.52 -0.92 -11.92
C SER A 132 -11.26 0.39 -11.17
N PHE A 133 -10.36 0.38 -10.18
CA PHE A 133 -9.94 1.57 -9.44
C PHE A 133 -8.91 2.36 -10.27
#